data_AF-A0A1M6XBN3-F1
#
_entry.id   AF-A0A1M6XBN3-F1
#
_cell.length_a   1.000
_cell.length_b   1.000
_cell.length_c   1.000
_cell.angle_alpha   90.00
_cell.angle_beta   90.00
_cell.angle_gamma   90.00
#
_symmetry.space_group_name_H-M   'P 1'
#
loop_
_entity.id
_entity.type
_entity.pdbx_description
1 polymer ?
#
loop_
_entity_poly.entity_id
_entity_poly.type
_entity_poly.pdbx_seq_one_letter_code
_entity_poly.pdbx_strand_id
1 'polypeptide(L)'
;MIEKVSQAIECFKKKDLWAKIAFTIIFLSYLSFCHTCFNPIAGDTYPVYENNYPGDLFGFRAKNKGAKQCKLDGKKLFLERETQNESFWYDFFVDSRALYVWHLQYQDVDNVKKNILTYRFEPRGGIGAVVQGTGIGIDERQDSIVIFYDAEPFDGFTIEPSPFSDKIVLQKSAPFDVKKRAPGKDVISAHCAKEWSN
;
A
#
# COMPACT_ATOMS: atom_id res chain seq x y z
N MET A 1 33.25 -52.94 -4.83
CA MET A 1 33.49 -51.50 -5.12
C MET A 1 32.27 -50.87 -5.78
N ILE A 2 31.69 -51.49 -6.81
CA ILE A 2 30.46 -51.03 -7.51
C ILE A 2 29.25 -50.87 -6.56
N GLU A 3 29.04 -51.83 -5.66
CA GLU A 3 27.89 -51.84 -4.74
C GLU A 3 27.90 -50.67 -3.72
N LYS A 4 29.08 -50.31 -3.21
CA LYS A 4 29.26 -49.15 -2.31
C LYS A 4 29.03 -47.81 -3.02
N VAL A 5 29.38 -47.72 -4.31
CA VAL A 5 29.13 -46.54 -5.14
C VAL A 5 27.62 -46.40 -5.43
N SER A 6 26.93 -47.51 -5.71
CA SER A 6 25.47 -47.52 -5.93
C SER A 6 24.69 -47.05 -4.70
N GLN A 7 25.02 -47.57 -3.51
CA GLN A 7 24.38 -47.16 -2.25
C GLN A 7 24.63 -45.68 -1.90
N ALA A 8 25.83 -45.16 -2.19
CA ALA A 8 26.13 -43.75 -2.00
C ALA A 8 25.29 -42.86 -2.92
N ILE A 9 25.17 -43.23 -4.20
CA ILE A 9 24.36 -42.51 -5.20
C ILE A 9 22.88 -42.46 -4.80
N GLU A 10 22.30 -43.58 -4.34
CA GLU A 10 20.91 -43.62 -3.86
C GLU A 10 20.71 -42.74 -2.61
N CYS A 11 21.66 -42.73 -1.69
CA CYS A 11 21.62 -41.87 -0.50
C CYS A 11 21.67 -40.37 -0.87
N PHE A 12 22.52 -39.98 -1.82
CA PHE A 12 22.58 -38.60 -2.32
C PHE A 12 21.27 -38.19 -3.02
N LYS A 13 20.72 -39.04 -3.87
CA LYS A 13 19.41 -38.78 -4.53
C LYS A 13 18.28 -38.64 -3.52
N LYS A 14 18.26 -39.46 -2.47
CA LYS A 14 17.26 -39.38 -1.40
C LYS A 14 17.39 -38.07 -0.62
N LYS A 15 18.62 -37.66 -0.27
CA LYS A 15 18.86 -36.37 0.42
C LYS A 15 18.47 -35.17 -0.45
N ASP A 16 18.80 -35.20 -1.74
CA ASP A 16 18.42 -34.18 -2.72
C ASP A 16 16.88 -34.07 -2.87
N LEU A 17 16.19 -35.21 -2.95
CA LEU A 17 14.73 -35.25 -3.00
C LEU A 17 14.10 -34.64 -1.73
N TRP A 18 14.59 -35.01 -0.55
CA TRP A 18 14.09 -34.43 0.71
C TRP A 18 14.40 -32.94 0.84
N ALA A 19 15.57 -32.49 0.38
CA ALA A 19 15.91 -31.07 0.33
C ALA A 19 14.95 -30.30 -0.58
N LYS A 20 14.67 -30.82 -1.79
CA LYS A 20 13.70 -30.24 -2.73
C LYS A 20 12.29 -30.18 -2.15
N ILE A 21 11.82 -31.25 -1.52
CA ILE A 21 10.51 -31.28 -0.85
C ILE A 21 10.46 -30.24 0.27
N ALA A 22 11.47 -30.18 1.13
CA ALA A 22 11.52 -29.20 2.21
C ALA A 22 11.50 -27.76 1.68
N PHE A 23 12.31 -27.46 0.65
CA PHE A 23 12.34 -26.15 0.03
C PHE A 23 11.00 -25.78 -0.62
N THR A 24 10.34 -26.75 -1.24
CA THR A 24 9.03 -26.57 -1.86
C THR A 24 7.96 -26.28 -0.81
N ILE A 25 7.96 -27.01 0.32
CA ILE A 25 7.04 -26.75 1.43
C ILE A 25 7.29 -25.36 2.02
N ILE A 26 8.55 -24.96 2.24
CA ILE A 26 8.89 -23.62 2.72
C ILE A 26 8.40 -22.56 1.75
N PHE A 27 8.63 -22.74 0.45
CA PHE A 27 8.20 -21.79 -0.59
C PHE A 27 6.67 -21.71 -0.72
N LEU A 28 5.96 -22.84 -0.71
CA LEU A 28 4.50 -22.85 -0.77
C LEU A 28 3.88 -22.27 0.51
N SER A 29 4.44 -22.60 1.67
CA SER A 29 4.03 -22.03 2.95
C SER A 29 4.28 -20.52 2.97
N TYR A 30 5.40 -20.07 2.38
CA TYR A 30 5.70 -18.66 2.15
C TYR A 30 4.64 -18.00 1.26
N LEU A 31 4.27 -18.60 0.12
CA LEU A 31 3.23 -18.07 -0.75
C LEU A 31 1.86 -17.98 -0.04
N SER A 32 1.49 -18.99 0.75
CA SER A 32 0.26 -18.97 1.56
C SER A 32 0.28 -17.91 2.66
N PHE A 33 1.42 -17.68 3.32
CA PHE A 33 1.55 -16.60 4.30
C PHE A 33 1.54 -15.22 3.62
N CYS A 34 2.19 -15.06 2.47
CA CYS A 34 2.16 -13.84 1.68
C CYS A 34 0.79 -13.51 1.09
N HIS A 35 -0.12 -14.48 0.94
CA HIS A 35 -1.52 -14.19 0.59
C HIS A 35 -2.24 -13.32 1.64
N THR A 36 -1.75 -13.29 2.90
CA THR A 36 -2.26 -12.40 3.95
C THR A 36 -1.57 -11.03 3.96
N CYS A 37 -0.50 -10.85 3.19
CA CYS A 37 0.12 -9.56 2.95
C CYS A 37 -0.71 -8.82 1.89
N PHE A 38 -1.60 -7.93 2.35
CA PHE A 38 -2.53 -7.17 1.50
C PHE A 38 -1.80 -6.19 0.57
N ASN A 39 -1.27 -6.68 -0.55
CA ASN A 39 -0.89 -5.79 -1.64
C ASN A 39 -2.15 -5.20 -2.25
N PRO A 40 -2.26 -3.87 -2.35
CA PRO A 40 -3.34 -3.25 -3.08
C PRO A 40 -3.38 -3.79 -4.51
N ILE A 41 -4.56 -4.16 -4.99
CA ILE A 41 -4.77 -4.73 -6.32
C ILE A 41 -4.80 -3.57 -7.33
N ALA A 42 -4.24 -3.80 -8.52
CA ALA A 42 -4.30 -2.81 -9.60
C ALA A 42 -5.76 -2.64 -10.04
N GLY A 43 -6.20 -1.39 -10.23
CA GLY A 43 -7.57 -1.05 -10.59
C GLY A 43 -8.56 -1.06 -9.43
N ASP A 44 -8.15 -1.47 -8.22
CA ASP A 44 -9.02 -1.41 -7.04
C ASP A 44 -9.13 0.02 -6.51
N THR A 45 -10.30 0.31 -5.93
CA THR A 45 -10.58 1.58 -5.27
C THR A 45 -10.64 1.42 -3.76
N TYR A 46 -9.94 2.30 -3.05
CA TYR A 46 -9.79 2.30 -1.60
C TYR A 46 -10.42 3.57 -1.01
N PRO A 47 -11.58 3.48 -0.35
CA PRO A 47 -12.19 4.65 0.25
C PRO A 47 -11.29 5.29 1.31
N VAL A 48 -11.28 6.63 1.36
CA VAL A 48 -10.72 7.40 2.47
C VAL A 48 -11.83 7.60 3.50
N TYR A 49 -11.56 7.35 4.78
CA TYR A 49 -12.59 7.37 5.82
C TYR A 49 -12.43 8.56 6.75
N GLU A 50 -13.54 9.01 7.32
CA GLU A 50 -13.53 9.93 8.45
C GLU A 50 -12.86 9.26 9.65
N ASN A 51 -11.98 10.00 10.30
CA ASN A 51 -11.26 9.58 11.50
C ASN A 51 -12.02 10.02 12.74
N ASN A 52 -12.80 9.09 13.31
CA ASN A 52 -13.61 9.39 14.49
C ASN A 52 -12.79 9.51 15.80
N TYR A 53 -11.51 9.12 15.78
CA TYR A 53 -10.63 9.11 16.94
C TYR A 53 -9.24 9.65 16.57
N PRO A 54 -9.12 10.94 16.21
CA PRO A 54 -7.85 11.53 15.78
C PRO A 54 -6.78 11.38 16.86
N GLY A 55 -5.62 10.86 16.47
CA GLY A 55 -4.47 10.62 17.35
C GLY A 55 -4.45 9.27 18.09
N ASP A 56 -5.51 8.45 18.00
CA ASP A 56 -5.54 7.09 18.56
C ASP A 56 -5.21 6.04 17.48
N LEU A 57 -3.94 5.62 17.39
CA LEU A 57 -3.46 4.64 16.40
C LEU A 57 -4.23 3.30 16.46
N PHE A 58 -4.54 2.81 17.67
CA PHE A 58 -5.30 1.58 17.85
C PHE A 58 -6.78 1.80 17.57
N GLY A 59 -7.28 2.99 17.91
CA GLY A 59 -8.62 3.45 17.59
C GLY A 59 -8.88 3.55 16.10
N PHE A 60 -7.94 4.07 15.31
CA PHE A 60 -8.09 4.19 13.86
C PHE A 60 -8.37 2.83 13.21
N ARG A 61 -7.61 1.80 13.56
CA ARG A 61 -7.74 0.46 12.93
C ARG A 61 -8.89 -0.37 13.47
N ALA A 62 -9.13 -0.34 14.79
CA ALA A 62 -10.14 -1.17 15.42
C ALA A 62 -11.52 -0.51 15.50
N LYS A 63 -11.57 0.83 15.66
CA LYS A 63 -12.79 1.60 15.93
C LYS A 63 -13.36 2.34 14.71
N ASN A 64 -12.64 2.44 13.59
CA ASN A 64 -13.25 2.91 12.32
C ASN A 64 -14.08 1.83 11.61
N LYS A 65 -14.39 0.69 12.25
CA LYS A 65 -15.44 -0.21 11.78
C LYS A 65 -16.78 0.56 11.75
N GLY A 66 -17.24 0.90 10.55
CA GLY A 66 -18.44 1.71 10.34
C GLY A 66 -18.19 3.21 10.17
N ALA A 67 -16.93 3.64 10.06
CA ALA A 67 -16.61 5.03 9.71
C ALA A 67 -17.21 5.39 8.35
N LYS A 68 -17.74 6.61 8.26
CA LYS A 68 -18.26 7.13 6.99
C LYS A 68 -17.09 7.38 6.05
N GLN A 69 -17.35 7.19 4.76
CA GLN A 69 -16.41 7.62 3.74
C GLN A 69 -16.32 9.15 3.77
N CYS A 70 -15.09 9.65 3.83
CA CYS A 70 -14.81 11.07 3.84
C CYS A 70 -15.29 11.75 2.56
N LYS A 71 -15.69 13.01 2.72
CA LYS A 71 -16.12 13.87 1.63
C LYS A 71 -15.37 15.19 1.69
N LEU A 72 -15.00 15.69 0.53
CA LEU A 72 -14.46 17.03 0.34
C LEU A 72 -15.47 17.83 -0.48
N ASP A 73 -16.00 18.91 0.08
CA ASP A 73 -17.11 19.66 -0.54
C ASP A 73 -18.25 18.73 -1.04
N GLY A 74 -18.65 17.79 -0.17
CA GLY A 74 -19.69 16.78 -0.45
C GLY A 74 -19.28 15.62 -1.37
N LYS A 75 -18.08 15.65 -1.99
CA LYS A 75 -17.61 14.65 -2.97
C LYS A 75 -16.79 13.57 -2.27
N LYS A 76 -17.16 12.30 -2.48
CA LYS A 76 -16.53 11.15 -1.81
C LYS A 76 -15.08 10.97 -2.24
N LEU A 77 -14.19 10.72 -1.29
CA LEU A 77 -12.76 10.53 -1.54
C LEU A 77 -12.34 9.06 -1.57
N PHE A 78 -11.41 8.73 -2.46
CA PHE A 78 -10.82 7.40 -2.58
C PHE A 78 -9.41 7.49 -3.15
N LEU A 79 -8.63 6.45 -2.86
CA LEU A 79 -7.37 6.17 -3.52
C LEU A 79 -7.57 5.06 -4.53
N GLU A 80 -6.96 5.19 -5.69
CA GLU A 80 -6.94 4.16 -6.72
C GLU A 80 -5.49 3.87 -7.09
N ARG A 81 -5.14 2.58 -7.22
CA ARG A 81 -3.88 2.17 -7.83
C ARG A 81 -4.15 1.93 -9.31
N GLU A 82 -3.41 2.60 -10.18
CA GLU A 82 -3.58 2.46 -11.63
C GLU A 82 -3.44 0.99 -12.04
N THR A 83 -4.24 0.59 -13.04
CA THR A 83 -4.11 -0.76 -13.61
C THR A 83 -2.82 -0.83 -14.41
N GLN A 84 -1.97 -1.79 -14.08
CA GLN A 84 -0.78 -2.08 -14.86
C GLN A 84 -1.02 -3.35 -15.67
N ASN A 85 -0.48 -3.38 -16.89
CA ASN A 85 -0.57 -4.54 -17.77
C ASN A 85 0.12 -5.78 -17.17
N GLU A 86 1.07 -5.56 -16.27
CA GLU A 86 1.90 -6.59 -15.68
C GLU A 86 1.46 -6.89 -14.24
N SER A 87 1.49 -8.17 -13.89
CA SER A 87 1.17 -8.58 -12.52
C SER A 87 2.34 -8.32 -11.58
N PHE A 88 2.07 -8.17 -10.28
CA PHE A 88 3.12 -8.10 -9.25
C PHE A 88 4.19 -9.20 -9.40
N TRP A 89 3.77 -10.43 -9.74
CA TRP A 89 4.70 -11.55 -9.93
C TRP A 89 5.61 -11.35 -11.13
N TYR A 90 5.09 -10.76 -12.21
CA TYR A 90 5.90 -10.43 -13.37
C TYR A 90 6.97 -9.40 -12.99
N ASP A 91 6.59 -8.30 -12.32
CA ASP A 91 7.54 -7.29 -11.86
C ASP A 91 8.61 -7.88 -10.93
N PHE A 92 8.19 -8.75 -10.01
CA PHE A 92 9.07 -9.37 -9.03
C PHE A 92 10.12 -10.30 -9.66
N PHE A 93 9.75 -11.07 -10.68
CA PHE A 93 10.66 -12.03 -11.33
C PHE A 93 11.47 -11.41 -12.49
N VAL A 94 10.93 -10.38 -13.15
CA VAL A 94 11.51 -9.80 -14.36
C VAL A 94 12.30 -8.50 -14.07
N ASP A 95 12.21 -7.94 -12.84
CA ASP A 95 12.78 -6.64 -12.47
C ASP A 95 12.40 -5.54 -13.48
N SER A 96 11.11 -5.48 -13.83
CA SER A 96 10.56 -4.50 -14.79
C SER A 96 10.78 -3.05 -14.33
N ARG A 97 10.96 -2.84 -13.01
CA ARG A 97 11.04 -1.54 -12.32
C ARG A 97 9.85 -0.61 -12.63
N ALA A 98 8.72 -1.18 -13.05
CA ALA A 98 7.51 -0.40 -13.30
C ALA A 98 7.04 0.26 -12.01
N LEU A 99 6.95 1.60 -12.00
CA LEU A 99 6.51 2.35 -10.82
C LEU A 99 5.01 2.20 -10.62
N TYR A 100 4.55 1.95 -9.39
CA TYR A 100 3.13 1.93 -9.07
C TYR A 100 2.58 3.34 -8.98
N VAL A 101 1.61 3.63 -9.85
CA VAL A 101 0.93 4.92 -9.91
C VAL A 101 -0.32 4.88 -9.03
N TRP A 102 -0.48 5.92 -8.23
CA TRP A 102 -1.61 6.10 -7.33
C TRP A 102 -2.29 7.43 -7.59
N HIS A 103 -3.61 7.43 -7.50
CA HIS A 103 -4.43 8.62 -7.63
C HIS A 103 -5.27 8.80 -6.37
N LEU A 104 -5.17 9.96 -5.73
CA LEU A 104 -6.23 10.43 -4.84
C LEU A 104 -7.30 11.05 -5.72
N GLN A 105 -8.53 10.62 -5.56
CA GLN A 105 -9.64 10.95 -6.43
C GLN A 105 -10.86 11.36 -5.62
N TYR A 106 -11.72 12.14 -6.27
CA TYR A 106 -13.07 12.38 -5.81
C TYR A 106 -14.09 11.87 -6.83
N GLN A 107 -15.29 11.52 -6.34
CA GLN A 107 -16.42 11.15 -7.16
C GLN A 107 -17.29 12.38 -7.38
N ASP A 108 -17.43 12.79 -8.64
CA ASP A 108 -18.27 13.92 -9.03
C ASP A 108 -19.76 13.55 -9.04
N VAL A 109 -20.63 14.53 -9.26
CA VAL A 109 -22.09 14.37 -9.26
C VAL A 109 -22.55 13.33 -10.30
N ASP A 110 -21.84 13.24 -11.43
CA ASP A 110 -22.12 12.29 -12.51
C ASP A 110 -21.53 10.88 -12.26
N ASN A 111 -21.11 10.59 -11.02
CA ASN A 111 -20.34 9.40 -10.64
C ASN A 111 -18.99 9.22 -11.35
N VAL A 112 -18.52 10.23 -12.09
CA VAL A 112 -17.20 10.23 -12.73
C VAL A 112 -16.13 10.47 -11.68
N LYS A 113 -15.12 9.60 -11.66
CA LYS A 113 -13.93 9.76 -10.81
C LYS A 113 -12.98 10.78 -11.44
N LYS A 114 -12.51 11.73 -10.64
CA LYS A 114 -11.55 12.76 -11.08
C LYS A 114 -10.38 12.81 -10.10
N ASN A 115 -9.18 12.94 -10.63
CA ASN A 115 -7.96 12.97 -9.84
C ASN A 115 -7.82 14.34 -9.14
N ILE A 116 -7.34 14.30 -7.90
CA ILE A 116 -6.91 15.44 -7.09
C ILE A 116 -5.37 15.52 -7.15
N LEU A 117 -4.72 14.38 -6.94
CA LEU A 117 -3.27 14.24 -7.05
C LEU A 117 -2.90 12.85 -7.55
N THR A 118 -1.73 12.78 -8.19
CA THR A 118 -1.11 11.56 -8.68
C THR A 118 0.30 11.46 -8.09
N TYR A 119 0.72 10.25 -7.71
CA TYR A 119 2.05 10.00 -7.17
C TYR A 119 2.51 8.57 -7.46
N ARG A 120 3.83 8.35 -7.46
CA ARG A 120 4.42 7.06 -7.84
C ARG A 120 5.33 6.49 -6.77
N PHE A 121 5.32 5.18 -6.63
CA PHE A 121 6.24 4.44 -5.76
C PHE A 121 6.98 3.37 -6.55
N GLU A 122 8.27 3.20 -6.26
CA GLU A 122 9.01 2.04 -6.75
C GLU A 122 8.39 0.75 -6.19
N PRO A 123 8.34 -0.31 -7.00
CA PRO A 123 7.95 -1.62 -6.51
C PRO A 123 9.00 -2.08 -5.49
N ARG A 124 8.60 -2.20 -4.23
CA ARG A 124 9.47 -2.76 -3.17
C ARG A 124 9.09 -4.21 -2.96
N GLY A 125 10.00 -5.13 -3.29
CA GLY A 125 9.86 -6.57 -3.03
C GLY A 125 10.51 -6.99 -1.71
N GLY A 126 9.91 -7.96 -0.99
CA GLY A 126 10.44 -8.53 0.25
C GLY A 126 9.37 -8.99 1.26
N ILE A 127 9.77 -9.79 2.26
CA ILE A 127 8.91 -10.20 3.38
C ILE A 127 8.48 -8.93 4.15
N GLY A 128 7.18 -8.61 4.13
CA GLY A 128 6.65 -7.38 4.72
C GLY A 128 6.88 -6.11 3.89
N ALA A 129 7.41 -6.22 2.67
CA ALA A 129 7.41 -5.14 1.68
C ALA A 129 6.13 -5.24 0.87
N VAL A 130 5.01 -4.96 1.53
CA VAL A 130 3.74 -4.74 0.88
C VAL A 130 3.82 -3.36 0.26
N VAL A 131 3.57 -3.23 -1.05
CA VAL A 131 3.59 -1.91 -1.72
C VAL A 131 2.28 -1.20 -1.43
N GLN A 132 2.22 -0.74 -0.19
CA GLN A 132 1.21 0.15 0.31
C GLN A 132 1.48 1.52 -0.33
N GLY A 133 0.44 2.22 -0.79
CA GLY A 133 0.61 3.64 -1.08
C GLY A 133 1.16 4.38 0.16
N THR A 134 1.42 5.68 0.04
CA THR A 134 1.64 6.44 1.27
C THR A 134 0.35 6.43 2.12
N GLY A 135 0.51 6.43 3.44
CA GLY A 135 -0.57 6.87 4.33
C GLY A 135 -0.94 8.30 3.94
N ILE A 136 -2.24 8.60 3.88
CA ILE A 136 -2.75 9.92 3.54
C ILE A 136 -3.71 10.38 4.62
N GLY A 137 -3.44 11.56 5.17
CA GLY A 137 -4.36 12.32 6.01
C GLY A 137 -4.85 13.56 5.26
N ILE A 138 -6.10 13.95 5.44
CA ILE A 138 -6.72 15.09 4.75
C ILE A 138 -7.50 15.92 5.77
N ASP A 139 -7.17 17.20 5.84
CA ASP A 139 -7.88 18.21 6.63
C ASP A 139 -8.37 19.35 5.71
N GLU A 140 -9.69 19.50 5.63
CA GLU A 140 -10.32 20.66 4.99
C GLU A 140 -10.34 21.83 5.98
N ARG A 141 -9.67 22.92 5.62
CA ARG A 141 -9.63 24.19 6.34
C ARG A 141 -10.41 25.25 5.56
N GLN A 142 -10.57 26.43 6.14
CA GLN A 142 -11.36 27.50 5.53
C GLN A 142 -10.82 27.95 4.16
N ASP A 143 -9.50 27.97 3.99
CA ASP A 143 -8.80 28.46 2.80
C ASP A 143 -7.94 27.41 2.09
N SER A 144 -7.78 26.23 2.69
CA SER A 144 -6.79 25.23 2.27
C SER A 144 -7.27 23.80 2.55
N ILE A 145 -6.71 22.86 1.81
CA ILE A 145 -6.90 21.42 2.00
C ILE A 145 -5.50 20.86 2.25
N VAL A 146 -5.24 20.52 3.50
CA VAL A 146 -3.92 20.00 3.89
C VAL A 146 -3.91 18.50 3.74
N ILE A 147 -2.99 18.00 2.93
CA ILE A 147 -2.79 16.58 2.69
C ILE A 147 -1.49 16.17 3.35
N PHE A 148 -1.62 15.40 4.43
CA PHE A 148 -0.51 14.80 5.15
C PHE A 148 -0.08 13.49 4.49
N TYR A 149 1.22 13.28 4.36
CA TYR A 149 1.76 12.04 3.79
C TYR A 149 2.97 11.50 4.57
N ASP A 150 3.08 10.18 4.66
CA ASP A 150 4.12 9.52 5.46
C ASP A 150 5.41 9.25 4.67
N ALA A 151 5.27 8.79 3.43
CA ALA A 151 6.38 8.38 2.60
C ALA A 151 6.52 9.31 1.39
N GLU A 152 7.74 9.72 1.09
CA GLU A 152 8.03 10.51 -0.10
C GLU A 152 7.80 9.65 -1.36
N PRO A 153 6.95 10.08 -2.30
CA PRO A 153 6.86 9.42 -3.60
C PRO A 153 8.16 9.58 -4.41
N PHE A 154 8.37 8.70 -5.36
CA PHE A 154 9.59 8.64 -6.19
C PHE A 154 9.87 9.97 -6.90
N ASP A 155 8.83 10.60 -7.44
CA ASP A 155 8.87 11.85 -8.19
C ASP A 155 8.09 12.98 -7.51
N GLY A 156 7.76 12.81 -6.23
CA GLY A 156 6.85 13.70 -5.51
C GLY A 156 5.39 13.56 -5.95
N PHE A 157 4.62 14.62 -5.75
CA PHE A 157 3.19 14.65 -6.07
C PHE A 157 2.93 15.57 -7.26
N THR A 158 2.09 15.10 -8.17
CA THR A 158 1.49 15.93 -9.23
C THR A 158 0.10 16.32 -8.77
N ILE A 159 -0.16 17.62 -8.61
CA ILE A 159 -1.51 18.14 -8.36
C ILE A 159 -2.26 18.19 -9.69
N GLU A 160 -3.41 17.53 -9.74
CA GLU A 160 -4.19 17.36 -10.96
C GLU A 160 -5.23 18.50 -11.09
N PRO A 161 -5.51 18.99 -12.31
CA PRO A 161 -6.52 20.02 -12.52
C PRO A 161 -7.90 19.61 -11.97
N SER A 162 -8.32 20.31 -10.93
CA SER A 162 -9.56 20.07 -10.19
C SER A 162 -10.04 21.35 -9.49
N PRO A 163 -11.29 21.40 -8.99
CA PRO A 163 -11.79 22.51 -8.17
C PRO A 163 -11.01 22.72 -6.85
N PHE A 164 -10.14 21.78 -6.49
CA PHE A 164 -9.38 21.79 -5.24
C PHE A 164 -7.92 22.21 -5.43
N SER A 165 -7.41 22.23 -6.67
CA SER A 165 -5.97 22.37 -7.00
C SER A 165 -5.28 23.50 -6.25
N ASP A 166 -5.87 24.70 -6.29
CA ASP A 166 -5.27 25.92 -5.72
C ASP A 166 -5.29 25.94 -4.18
N LYS A 167 -6.06 25.04 -3.56
CA LYS A 167 -6.20 24.93 -2.10
C LYS A 167 -5.31 23.85 -1.52
N ILE A 168 -4.75 22.96 -2.34
CA ILE A 168 -3.99 21.81 -1.85
C ILE A 168 -2.65 22.26 -1.29
N VAL A 169 -2.39 21.85 -0.05
CA VAL A 169 -1.11 22.03 0.62
C VAL A 169 -0.60 20.66 1.03
N LEU A 170 0.53 20.24 0.48
CA LEU A 170 1.17 18.96 0.82
C LEU A 170 2.08 19.14 2.03
N GLN A 171 1.93 18.29 3.04
CA GLN A 171 2.74 18.32 4.24
C GLN A 171 3.25 16.92 4.60
N LYS A 172 4.57 16.77 4.66
CA LYS A 172 5.15 15.52 5.14
C LYS A 172 4.84 15.36 6.62
N SER A 173 4.26 14.22 6.99
CA SER A 173 3.92 13.94 8.37
C SER A 173 5.17 13.66 9.20
N ALA A 174 5.17 14.15 10.44
CA ALA A 174 6.17 13.82 11.42
C ALA A 174 6.12 12.32 11.75
N PRO A 175 7.27 11.62 11.78
CA PRO A 175 7.31 10.19 12.03
C PRO A 175 6.76 9.87 13.44
N PHE A 176 5.94 8.82 13.52
CA PHE A 176 5.49 8.26 14.79
C PHE A 176 6.54 7.26 15.28
N ASP A 177 7.20 7.59 16.39
CA ASP A 177 8.26 6.85 17.11
C ASP A 177 8.89 5.62 16.39
N VAL A 178 10.17 5.77 16.03
CA VAL A 178 10.97 4.99 15.05
C VAL A 178 11.00 3.47 15.28
N LYS A 179 10.64 2.99 16.47
CA LYS A 179 10.70 1.56 16.81
C LYS A 179 9.57 0.71 16.23
N LYS A 180 8.51 1.28 15.65
CA LYS A 180 7.28 0.51 15.29
C LYS A 180 6.75 0.62 13.86
N ARG A 181 7.43 1.32 12.93
CA ARG A 181 6.96 1.51 11.54
C ARG A 181 5.46 1.88 11.46
N ALA A 182 5.04 2.86 12.25
CA ALA A 182 3.66 3.36 12.27
C ALA A 182 3.51 4.56 11.32
N PRO A 183 2.29 4.82 10.80
CA PRO A 183 1.99 6.06 10.07
C PRO A 183 2.32 7.30 10.91
N GLY A 184 2.61 8.41 10.24
CA GLY A 184 3.02 9.67 10.84
C GLY A 184 1.93 10.26 11.73
N LYS A 185 2.37 11.01 12.75
CA LYS A 185 1.49 11.58 13.78
C LYS A 185 0.37 12.43 13.18
N ASP A 186 0.65 13.12 12.09
CA ASP A 186 -0.29 14.05 11.48
C ASP A 186 -1.33 13.30 10.63
N VAL A 187 -0.92 12.26 9.89
CA VAL A 187 -1.85 11.38 9.15
C VAL A 187 -2.91 10.78 10.08
N ILE A 188 -2.50 10.28 11.24
CA ILE A 188 -3.44 9.66 12.21
C ILE A 188 -4.28 10.68 12.97
N SER A 189 -3.90 11.96 12.94
CA SER A 189 -4.61 13.05 13.58
C SER A 189 -5.55 13.79 12.62
N ALA A 190 -5.37 13.60 11.32
CA ALA A 190 -6.20 14.22 10.30
C ALA A 190 -7.65 13.76 10.42
N HIS A 191 -8.56 14.66 10.07
CA HIS A 191 -10.00 14.45 10.05
C HIS A 191 -10.39 13.32 9.12
N CYS A 192 -9.74 13.19 7.98
CA CYS A 192 -9.89 12.06 7.08
C CYS A 192 -8.56 11.36 6.90
N ALA A 193 -8.56 10.03 6.93
CA ALA A 193 -7.32 9.29 6.71
C ALA A 193 -7.55 7.94 6.03
N LYS A 194 -6.51 7.51 5.33
CA LYS A 194 -6.33 6.15 4.84
C LYS A 194 -4.95 5.66 5.25
N GLU A 195 -4.96 4.66 6.13
CA GLU A 195 -3.76 3.92 6.50
C GLU A 195 -3.70 2.58 5.76
N TRP A 196 -2.48 2.08 5.65
CA TRP A 196 -2.20 0.74 5.18
C TRP A 196 -1.70 -0.13 6.34
N SER A 197 -2.20 -1.36 6.44
CA SER A 197 -1.82 -2.33 7.47
C SER A 197 -0.74 -3.25 6.92
N ASN A 198 0.50 -3.11 7.41
CA ASN A 198 1.56 -4.12 7.23
C ASN A 198 1.16 -5.46 7.85
#